data_AF-V4SAQ8-F1
#
_entry.id   AF-V4SAQ8-F1
#
_cell.length_a   1.000
_cell.length_b   1.000
_cell.length_c   1.000
_cell.angle_alpha   90.00
_cell.angle_beta   90.00
_cell.angle_gamma   90.00
#
_symmetry.space_group_name_H-M   'P 1'
#
loop_
_entity.id
_entity.type
_entity.pdbx_description
1 polymer ?
#
loop_
_entity_poly.entity_id
_entity_poly.type
_entity_poly.pdbx_seq_one_letter_code
_entity_poly.pdbx_strand_id
1 'polypeptide(L)'
;MLRPQIMALKEKLFLSYQGTKIVFEFLQTIKSTANQLALIGAPLEEDDIILHCLNGFNFNFKEISTSIHAREQPIPFRSLHNKLVEFKDYLK
;
A
#
# COMPACT_ATOMS: atom_id res chain seq x y z
N MET A 1 24.70 -7.86 9.14
CA MET A 1 24.38 -7.95 7.70
C MET A 1 22.95 -7.47 7.49
N LEU A 2 22.73 -6.24 7.00
CA LEU A 2 21.38 -5.71 6.78
C LEU A 2 20.81 -6.06 5.39
N ARG A 3 21.65 -6.40 4.41
CA ARG A 3 21.20 -6.67 3.03
C ARG A 3 20.20 -7.83 2.89
N PRO A 4 20.38 -9.01 3.54
CA PRO A 4 19.40 -10.09 3.46
C PRO A 4 18.05 -9.71 4.06
N GLN A 5 18.07 -8.93 5.15
CA GLN A 5 16.86 -8.45 5.82
C GLN A 5 16.10 -7.43 4.96
N ILE A 6 16.81 -6.49 4.33
CA ILE A 6 16.22 -5.53 3.37
C ILE A 6 15.58 -6.28 2.20
N MET A 7 16.26 -7.28 1.63
CA MET A 7 15.73 -8.07 0.52
C MET A 7 14.45 -8.82 0.92
N ALA A 8 14.44 -9.49 2.08
CA ALA A 8 13.26 -10.20 2.57
C ALA A 8 12.06 -9.27 2.82
N LEU A 9 12.30 -8.06 3.34
CA LEU A 9 11.23 -7.07 3.53
C LEU A 9 10.70 -6.51 2.21
N LYS A 10 11.58 -6.25 1.23
CA LYS A 10 11.16 -5.82 -0.11
C LYS A 10 10.37 -6.92 -0.83
N GLU A 11 10.78 -8.17 -0.71
CA GLU A 11 10.05 -9.32 -1.24
C GLU A 11 8.67 -9.44 -0.58
N LYS A 12 8.59 -9.36 0.75
CA LYS A 12 7.31 -9.34 1.47
C LYS A 12 6.39 -8.22 1.00
N LEU A 13 6.94 -7.02 0.74
CA LEU A 13 6.19 -5.88 0.23
C LEU A 13 5.65 -6.15 -1.18
N PHE A 14 6.47 -6.70 -2.07
CA PHE A 14 6.10 -7.01 -3.45
C PHE A 14 5.06 -8.14 -3.53
N LEU A 15 5.17 -9.15 -2.67
CA LEU A 15 4.23 -10.27 -2.58
C LEU A 15 2.96 -9.94 -1.78
N SER A 16 2.87 -8.74 -1.20
CA SER A 16 1.69 -8.35 -0.43
C SER A 16 0.50 -8.10 -1.34
N TYR A 17 -0.52 -8.94 -1.19
CA TYR A 17 -1.80 -8.84 -1.88
C TYR A 17 -2.95 -8.74 -0.87
N GLN A 18 -3.95 -7.91 -1.18
CA GLN A 18 -5.14 -7.71 -0.35
C GLN A 18 -5.92 -9.02 -0.21
N GLY A 19 -6.17 -9.72 -1.31
CA GLY A 19 -6.96 -10.96 -1.31
C GLY A 19 -8.31 -10.77 -0.63
N THR A 20 -8.59 -11.60 0.37
CA THR A 20 -9.80 -11.56 1.20
C THR A 20 -9.66 -10.69 2.46
N LYS A 21 -8.48 -10.10 2.71
CA LYS A 21 -8.25 -9.26 3.88
C LYS A 21 -9.06 -7.98 3.78
N ILE A 22 -9.41 -7.45 4.95
CA ILE A 22 -10.02 -6.12 5.03
C ILE A 22 -8.97 -5.09 4.59
N VAL A 23 -9.38 -4.10 3.79
CA VAL A 23 -8.50 -3.05 3.24
C VAL A 23 -7.60 -2.44 4.30
N PHE A 24 -8.15 -2.17 5.48
CA PHE A 24 -7.40 -1.63 6.62
C PHE A 24 -6.24 -2.53 7.04
N GLU A 25 -6.46 -3.84 7.19
CA GLU A 25 -5.41 -4.79 7.58
C GLU A 25 -4.31 -4.92 6.52
N PHE A 26 -4.71 -4.88 5.25
CA PHE A 26 -3.77 -4.86 4.13
C PHE A 26 -2.90 -3.59 4.17
N LEU A 27 -3.50 -2.40 4.28
CA LEU A 27 -2.77 -1.13 4.38
C LEU A 27 -1.83 -1.10 5.59
N GLN A 28 -2.26 -1.63 6.74
CA GLN A 28 -1.42 -1.75 7.93
C GLN A 28 -0.21 -2.67 7.69
N THR A 29 -0.39 -3.77 6.95
CA THR A 29 0.70 -4.68 6.60
C THR A 29 1.77 -3.99 5.74
N ILE A 30 1.33 -3.25 4.72
CA ILE A 30 2.22 -2.46 3.85
C ILE A 30 2.97 -1.41 4.66
N LYS A 31 2.25 -0.62 5.47
CA LYS A 31 2.84 0.44 6.31
C LYS A 31 3.82 -0.10 7.35
N SER A 32 3.49 -1.23 7.99
CA SER A 32 4.41 -1.89 8.94
C SER A 32 5.69 -2.35 8.27
N THR A 33 5.60 -2.90 7.05
CA THR A 33 6.78 -3.34 6.29
C THR A 33 7.65 -2.17 5.86
N ALA A 34 7.04 -1.06 5.42
CA ALA A 34 7.75 0.18 5.11
C ALA A 34 8.45 0.79 6.33
N ASN A 35 7.80 0.79 7.50
CA ASN A 35 8.42 1.23 8.75
C ASN A 35 9.63 0.36 9.13
N GLN A 36 9.53 -0.97 8.98
CA GLN A 36 10.67 -1.87 9.24
C GLN A 36 11.84 -1.60 8.31
N LEU A 37 11.57 -1.33 7.03
CA LEU A 37 12.57 -0.91 6.05
C LEU A 37 13.25 0.41 6.46
N ALA A 38 12.48 1.40 6.92
CA ALA A 38 13.02 2.66 7.43
C ALA A 38 13.91 2.46 8.66
N LEU A 39 13.52 1.60 9.61
CA LEU A 39 14.28 1.31 10.83
C LEU A 39 15.67 0.71 10.55
N ILE A 40 15.82 -0.04 9.45
CA ILE A 40 17.10 -0.65 9.06
C ILE A 40 17.88 0.18 8.02
N GLY A 41 17.49 1.44 7.82
CA GLY A 41 18.21 2.39 6.95
C GLY A 41 17.88 2.28 5.46
N ALA A 42 16.72 1.69 5.12
CA ALA A 42 16.23 1.59 3.74
C ALA A 42 14.80 2.15 3.61
N PRO A 43 14.54 3.42 4.00
CA PRO A 43 13.20 4.00 3.95
C PRO A 43 12.63 3.99 2.52
N LEU A 44 11.31 3.90 2.42
CA LEU A 44 10.56 4.06 1.18
C LEU A 44 9.91 5.44 1.16
N GLU A 45 9.79 6.02 -0.03
CA GLU A 45 9.03 7.25 -0.21
C GLU A 45 7.53 6.96 -0.09
N GLU A 46 6.75 7.97 0.31
CA GLU A 46 5.31 7.78 0.50
C GLU A 46 4.62 7.35 -0.81
N ASP A 47 5.06 7.90 -1.94
CA ASP A 47 4.57 7.54 -3.28
C ASP A 47 4.83 6.07 -3.63
N ASP A 48 6.01 5.54 -3.26
CA ASP A 48 6.31 4.11 -3.42
C ASP A 48 5.38 3.25 -2.56
N ILE A 49 5.16 3.65 -1.30
CA ILE A 49 4.26 2.95 -0.39
C ILE A 49 2.84 2.91 -0.96
N ILE A 50 2.37 4.03 -1.53
CA ILE A 50 1.06 4.13 -2.17
C ILE A 50 1.00 3.23 -3.39
N LEU A 51 2.01 3.27 -4.26
CA LEU A 51 2.12 2.42 -5.43
C LEU A 51 2.00 0.93 -5.06
N HIS A 52 2.68 0.50 -3.99
CA HIS A 52 2.56 -0.87 -3.47
C HIS A 52 1.15 -1.18 -2.97
N CYS A 53 0.46 -0.24 -2.32
CA CYS A 53 -0.93 -0.42 -1.94
C CYS A 53 -1.84 -0.63 -3.17
N LEU A 54 -1.70 0.24 -4.19
CA LEU A 54 -2.54 0.21 -5.39
C LEU A 54 -2.36 -1.08 -6.19
N ASN A 55 -1.11 -1.55 -6.32
CA ASN A 55 -0.77 -2.78 -7.02
C ASN A 55 -1.24 -4.05 -6.29
N GLY A 56 -1.30 -4.01 -4.95
CA GLY A 56 -1.73 -5.15 -4.14
C GLY A 56 -3.24 -5.23 -3.95
N PHE A 57 -4.04 -4.27 -4.42
CA PHE A 57 -5.48 -4.32 -4.31
C PHE A 57 -6.11 -5.40 -5.20
N ASN A 58 -7.22 -5.98 -4.73
CA ASN A 58 -7.98 -6.95 -5.52
C ASN A 58 -8.85 -6.26 -6.59
N PHE A 59 -9.47 -7.05 -7.47
CA PHE A 59 -10.24 -6.53 -8.61
C PHE A 59 -11.34 -5.55 -8.23
N ASN A 60 -11.97 -5.70 -7.06
CA ASN A 60 -13.07 -4.82 -6.63
C ASN A 60 -12.60 -3.38 -6.39
N PHE A 61 -11.31 -3.17 -6.10
CA PHE A 61 -10.71 -1.86 -5.87
C PHE A 61 -9.97 -1.33 -7.11
N LYS A 62 -10.05 -2.02 -8.26
CA LYS A 62 -9.32 -1.61 -9.48
C LYS A 62 -9.74 -0.22 -9.96
N GLU A 63 -11.03 0.10 -9.89
CA GLU A 63 -11.55 1.41 -10.33
C GLU A 63 -10.98 2.58 -9.52
N ILE A 64 -10.96 2.45 -8.19
CA ILE A 64 -10.36 3.45 -7.31
C ILE A 64 -8.83 3.48 -7.48
N SER A 65 -8.17 2.34 -7.68
CA SER A 65 -6.73 2.30 -8.00
C SER A 65 -6.42 3.10 -9.27
N THR A 66 -7.16 2.87 -10.36
CA THR A 66 -6.97 3.61 -11.62
C THR A 66 -7.24 5.11 -11.42
N SER A 67 -8.29 5.46 -10.68
CA SER A 67 -8.63 6.86 -10.38
C SER A 67 -7.53 7.57 -9.58
N ILE A 68 -6.88 6.86 -8.65
CA ILE A 68 -5.75 7.40 -7.88
C ILE A 68 -4.50 7.52 -8.77
N HIS A 69 -4.22 6.52 -9.61
CA HIS A 69 -3.11 6.56 -10.56
C HIS A 69 -3.20 7.70 -11.57
N ALA A 70 -4.40 8.07 -11.98
CA ALA A 70 -4.63 9.16 -12.93
C ALA A 70 -4.48 10.56 -12.31
N ARG A 71 -4.28 10.68 -10.99
CA ARG A 71 -4.09 11.99 -10.35
C ARG A 71 -2.71 12.55 -10.67
N GLU A 72 -2.67 13.81 -11.07
CA GLU A 72 -1.41 14.55 -11.29
C GLU A 72 -0.69 14.90 -9.98
N GLN A 73 -1.43 14.99 -8.87
CA GLN A 73 -0.87 15.31 -7.55
C GLN A 73 -0.77 14.08 -6.65
N PRO A 74 0.35 13.93 -5.91
CA PRO A 74 0.50 12.92 -4.88
C PRO A 74 -0.69 12.91 -3.92
N ILE A 75 -1.08 11.72 -3.47
CA ILE A 75 -2.13 11.56 -2.46
C ILE A 75 -1.47 11.18 -1.14
N PRO A 76 -1.61 11.95 -0.06
CA PRO A 76 -1.08 11.52 1.24
C PRO A 76 -1.68 10.18 1.67
N PHE A 77 -0.92 9.34 2.37
CA PHE A 77 -1.40 8.00 2.78
C PHE A 77 -2.69 8.04 3.60
N ARG A 78 -2.86 9.10 4.43
CA ARG A 78 -4.10 9.32 5.19
C ARG A 78 -5.31 9.55 4.28
N SER A 79 -5.13 10.30 3.21
CA SER A 79 -6.18 10.60 2.24
C SER A 79 -6.53 9.37 1.39
N LEU A 80 -5.53 8.53 1.09
CA LEU A 80 -5.75 7.22 0.45
C LEU A 80 -6.70 6.35 1.29
N HIS A 81 -6.44 6.24 2.60
CA HIS A 81 -7.30 5.47 3.51
C HIS A 81 -8.76 5.96 3.48
N ASN A 82 -8.98 7.28 3.57
CA ASN A 82 -10.33 7.85 3.55
C ASN A 82 -11.07 7.53 2.24
N LYS A 83 -10.42 7.71 1.09
CA LYS A 83 -11.03 7.39 -0.22
C LYS A 83 -11.41 5.91 -0.33
N LEU A 84 -10.60 5.01 0.21
CA LEU A 84 -10.89 3.58 0.17
C LEU A 84 -12.07 3.19 1.06
N VAL A 85 -12.24 3.86 2.20
CA VAL A 85 -13.41 3.67 3.07
C VAL A 85 -14.67 4.16 2.36
N GLU A 86 -14.64 5.37 1.79
CA GLU A 86 -15.76 5.94 1.02
C GLU A 86 -16.15 5.02 -0.15
N PHE A 87 -15.17 4.52 -0.91
CA PHE A 87 -15.42 3.61 -2.02
C PHE A 87 -15.99 2.26 -1.56
N LYS A 88 -15.53 1.72 -0.43
CA LYS A 88 -16.10 0.50 0.15
C LYS A 88 -17.56 0.69 0.56
N ASP A 89 -17.92 1.85 1.08
CA ASP A 89 -19.30 2.16 1.45
C ASP A 89 -20.20 2.37 0.22
N TYR A 90 -19.65 2.91 -0.89
CA TYR A 90 -20.35 2.98 -2.17
C TYR A 90 -20.61 1.59 -2.80
N LEU A 91 -19.76 0.60 -2.56
CA LEU A 91 -19.91 -0.76 -3.07
C LEU A 91 -20.92 -1.64 -2.28
N LYS A 92 -21.50 -1.14 -1.18
CA LYS A 92 -22.53 -1.84 -0.41
C LYS A 92 -23.92 -1.55 -0.94
#